data_AF-A0A7W0G017-F1
#
_entry.id   AF-A0A7W0G017-F1
#
_cell.length_a   1.000
_cell.length_b   1.000
_cell.length_c   1.000
_cell.angle_alpha   90.00
_cell.angle_beta   90.00
_cell.angle_gamma   90.00
#
_symmetry.space_group_name_H-M   'P 1'
#
loop_
_entity.id
_entity.type
_entity.pdbx_description
1 polymer ?
#
loop_
_entity_poly.entity_id
_entity_poly.type
_entity_poly.pdbx_seq_one_letter_code
_entity_poly.pdbx_strand_id
1 'polypeptide(L)'
;MDWHQLWKITSTPDNIPIVAMLFLVPFFMWLGLKQARRNDELIGELEADPQLAKTHHRKVEPWRPGWARELHVWPYLVRVEFLAAVIVTVILFVWSITLDAPLEEPANPNLTMNPSKAPWYFLGLQEMLVYFDPWIAGVVMPSLIMVGLMVFPYVDSNPLGNGYYTWKQRKFSLGMFCIGWITWILLIIIGTFIRGPGWIWFWPGQTWDHNAVVFDKNRDLHDLLGITSAPMKFIFGMIVVGLFFALCALLLHKLMTWNDFEKKLLQRTSLLQYMTFQFFAITVLFALPAKLILRLAFNIKYVWVTPWFNI
;
A
#
# COMPACT_ATOMS: atom_id res chain seq x y z
N MET A 1 20.69 4.32 -17.20
CA MET A 1 21.24 4.47 -15.86
C MET A 1 22.57 3.78 -15.91
N ASP A 2 23.63 4.53 -15.67
CA ASP A 2 24.95 3.94 -15.58
C ASP A 2 25.02 3.05 -14.33
N TRP A 3 25.77 1.95 -14.40
CA TRP A 3 26.00 1.04 -13.29
C TRP A 3 26.58 1.75 -12.08
N HIS A 4 27.43 2.76 -12.31
CA HIS A 4 27.97 3.59 -11.25
C HIS A 4 26.86 4.38 -10.51
N GLN A 5 25.91 4.96 -11.25
CA GLN A 5 24.80 5.69 -10.67
C GLN A 5 23.86 4.78 -9.87
N LEU A 6 23.54 3.60 -10.41
CA LEU A 6 22.74 2.61 -9.70
C LEU A 6 23.42 2.21 -8.38
N TRP A 7 24.72 1.89 -8.44
CA TRP A 7 25.51 1.55 -7.27
C TRP A 7 25.43 2.66 -6.21
N LYS A 8 25.69 3.92 -6.61
CA LYS A 8 25.62 5.08 -5.73
C LYS A 8 24.25 5.21 -5.05
N ILE A 9 23.16 5.03 -5.80
CA ILE A 9 21.80 5.06 -5.23
C ILE A 9 21.62 3.93 -4.23
N THR A 10 21.96 2.69 -4.58
CA THR A 10 21.74 1.52 -3.73
C THR A 10 22.62 1.49 -2.48
N SER A 11 23.82 2.08 -2.54
CA SER A 11 24.79 2.09 -1.44
C SER A 11 24.60 3.25 -0.47
N THR A 12 23.76 4.24 -0.80
CA THR A 12 23.44 5.34 0.13
C THR A 12 22.80 4.76 1.39
N PRO A 13 23.28 5.11 2.61
CA PRO A 13 22.75 4.56 3.85
C PRO A 13 21.22 4.61 4.00
N ASP A 14 20.60 5.72 3.59
CA ASP A 14 19.14 5.91 3.62
C ASP A 14 18.35 4.95 2.69
N ASN A 15 18.99 4.45 1.62
CA ASN A 15 18.36 3.54 0.66
C ASN A 15 18.56 2.06 1.00
N ILE A 16 19.45 1.72 1.94
CA ILE A 16 19.72 0.32 2.32
C ILE A 16 18.48 -0.41 2.83
N PRO A 17 17.61 0.18 3.67
CA PRO A 17 16.33 -0.44 4.05
C PRO A 17 15.44 -0.75 2.85
N ILE A 18 15.45 0.12 1.83
CA ILE A 18 14.67 -0.04 0.60
C ILE A 18 15.23 -1.19 -0.24
N VAL A 19 16.56 -1.28 -0.36
CA VAL A 19 17.22 -2.42 -1.02
C VAL A 19 16.91 -3.72 -0.29
N ALA A 20 16.98 -3.75 1.03
CA ALA A 20 16.60 -4.93 1.83
C ALA A 20 15.13 -5.31 1.59
N MET A 21 14.23 -4.33 1.54
CA MET A 21 12.82 -4.52 1.25
C MET A 21 12.59 -5.22 -0.10
N LEU A 22 13.38 -4.91 -1.14
CA LEU A 22 13.27 -5.57 -2.46
C LEU A 22 13.48 -7.10 -2.40
N PHE A 23 14.19 -7.61 -1.40
CA PHE A 23 14.40 -9.05 -1.19
C PHE A 23 13.48 -9.63 -0.13
N LEU A 24 13.28 -8.92 0.99
CA LEU A 24 12.46 -9.38 2.10
C LEU A 24 10.99 -9.47 1.71
N VAL A 25 10.46 -8.50 0.97
CA VAL A 25 9.05 -8.48 0.55
C VAL A 25 8.70 -9.69 -0.31
N PRO A 26 9.39 -9.98 -1.43
CA PRO A 26 9.11 -11.17 -2.22
C PRO A 26 9.26 -12.48 -1.42
N PHE A 27 10.28 -12.56 -0.56
CA PHE A 27 10.52 -13.74 0.27
C PHE A 27 9.37 -14.01 1.25
N PHE A 28 8.96 -13.01 2.03
CA PHE A 28 7.87 -13.18 3.00
C PHE A 28 6.51 -13.32 2.33
N MET A 29 6.28 -12.65 1.20
CA MET A 29 5.08 -12.86 0.38
C MET A 29 5.02 -14.30 -0.12
N TRP A 30 6.12 -14.82 -0.67
CA TRP A 30 6.19 -16.23 -1.08
C TRP A 30 5.96 -17.19 0.08
N LEU A 31 6.57 -16.94 1.25
CA LEU A 31 6.40 -17.77 2.43
C LEU A 31 4.93 -17.82 2.88
N GLY A 32 4.27 -16.65 2.95
CA GLY A 32 2.86 -16.55 3.29
C GLY A 32 1.95 -17.27 2.28
N LEU A 33 2.21 -17.09 0.98
CA LEU A 33 1.47 -17.77 -0.09
C LEU A 33 1.71 -19.29 -0.08
N LYS A 34 2.93 -19.74 0.21
CA LYS A 34 3.26 -21.16 0.34
C LYS A 34 2.49 -21.80 1.49
N GLN A 35 2.40 -21.13 2.64
CA GLN A 35 1.61 -21.60 3.77
C GLN A 35 0.10 -21.57 3.45
N ALA A 36 -0.37 -20.51 2.80
CA ALA A 36 -1.77 -20.39 2.37
C ALA A 36 -2.18 -21.52 1.42
N ARG A 37 -1.35 -21.87 0.43
CA ARG A 37 -1.63 -22.98 -0.50
C ARG A 37 -1.77 -24.32 0.21
N ARG A 38 -0.85 -24.65 1.11
CA ARG A 38 -0.90 -25.92 1.86
C ARG A 38 -2.16 -26.00 2.72
N ASN A 39 -2.56 -24.89 3.37
CA ASN A 39 -3.80 -24.85 4.14
C ASN A 39 -5.03 -24.93 3.23
N ASP A 40 -5.01 -24.29 2.05
CA ASP A 40 -6.11 -24.31 1.08
C ASP A 40 -6.30 -25.67 0.38
N GLU A 41 -5.24 -26.46 0.25
CA GLU A 41 -5.27 -27.86 -0.19
C GLU A 41 -5.95 -28.72 0.88
N LEU A 42 -5.49 -28.63 2.13
CA LEU A 42 -6.10 -29.30 3.27
C LEU A 42 -7.58 -28.94 3.41
N ILE A 43 -7.94 -27.66 3.28
CA ILE A 43 -9.35 -27.23 3.31
C ILE A 43 -10.16 -27.92 2.21
N GLY A 44 -9.60 -28.08 1.01
CA GLY A 44 -10.26 -28.79 -0.09
C GLY A 44 -10.49 -30.27 0.21
N GLU A 45 -9.51 -30.94 0.84
CA GLU A 45 -9.65 -32.33 1.28
C GLU A 45 -10.75 -32.47 2.35
N LEU A 46 -10.77 -31.56 3.33
CA LEU A 46 -11.79 -31.54 4.38
C LEU A 46 -13.19 -31.23 3.85
N GLU A 47 -13.30 -30.41 2.80
CA GLU A 47 -14.58 -30.15 2.13
C GLU A 47 -15.07 -31.39 1.35
N ALA A 48 -14.17 -32.24 0.86
CA ALA A 48 -14.50 -33.47 0.15
C ALA A 48 -14.88 -34.63 1.08
N ASP A 49 -14.31 -34.70 2.29
CA ASP A 49 -14.61 -35.72 3.29
C ASP A 49 -15.18 -35.12 4.60
N PRO A 50 -16.52 -35.15 4.77
CA PRO A 50 -17.18 -34.65 5.97
C PRO A 50 -16.83 -35.38 7.28
N GLN A 51 -16.29 -36.61 7.22
CA GLN A 51 -15.84 -37.32 8.42
C GLN A 51 -14.47 -36.81 8.87
N LEU A 52 -13.55 -36.57 7.94
CA LEU A 52 -12.26 -35.93 8.22
C LEU A 52 -12.44 -34.50 8.74
N ALA A 53 -13.39 -33.73 8.18
CA ALA A 53 -13.69 -32.35 8.61
C ALA A 53 -14.06 -32.21 10.08
N LYS A 54 -14.67 -33.23 10.70
CA LYS A 54 -15.08 -33.19 12.12
C LYS A 54 -13.90 -33.36 13.08
N THR A 55 -12.80 -33.95 12.62
CA THR A 55 -11.67 -34.35 13.45
C THR A 55 -10.42 -33.52 13.19
N HIS A 56 -10.27 -32.97 11.98
CA HIS A 56 -9.09 -32.23 11.55
C HIS A 56 -9.31 -30.72 11.56
N HIS A 57 -8.24 -29.99 11.84
CA HIS A 57 -8.23 -28.53 11.83
C HIS A 57 -7.89 -27.99 10.42
N ARG A 58 -8.33 -26.77 10.11
CA ARG A 58 -8.05 -26.08 8.82
C ARG A 58 -6.64 -25.47 8.75
N LYS A 59 -5.68 -26.08 9.43
CA LYS A 59 -4.27 -25.65 9.50
C LYS A 59 -3.40 -26.89 9.42
N VAL A 60 -2.39 -26.84 8.55
CA VAL A 60 -1.46 -27.96 8.28
C VAL A 60 -0.67 -28.38 9.52
N GLU A 61 -0.37 -27.43 10.40
CA GLU A 61 0.26 -27.68 11.70
C GLU A 61 -0.72 -27.32 12.82
N PRO A 62 -1.69 -28.20 13.11
CA PRO A 62 -2.68 -27.92 14.13
C PRO A 62 -2.18 -28.33 15.51
N TRP A 63 -2.95 -27.92 16.52
CA TRP A 63 -2.77 -28.43 17.87
C TRP A 63 -2.95 -29.95 17.89
N ARG A 64 -2.06 -30.65 18.59
CA ARG A 64 -2.06 -32.11 18.69
C ARG A 64 -2.62 -32.56 20.04
N PRO A 65 -3.41 -33.64 20.10
CA PRO A 65 -3.79 -34.26 21.37
C PRO A 65 -2.55 -34.56 22.22
N GLY A 66 -2.52 -34.06 23.45
CA GLY A 66 -1.36 -34.16 24.35
C GLY A 66 -0.55 -32.87 24.48
N TRP A 67 -0.79 -31.85 23.65
CA TRP A 67 -0.24 -30.51 23.85
C TRP A 67 -1.10 -29.71 24.83
N ALA A 68 -0.50 -28.81 25.60
CA ALA A 68 -1.28 -27.86 26.40
C ALA A 68 -2.08 -26.94 25.45
N ARG A 69 -3.35 -26.67 25.76
CA ARG A 69 -4.17 -25.71 24.99
C ARG A 69 -3.69 -24.28 25.20
N GLU A 70 -3.26 -23.99 26.42
CA GLU A 70 -2.70 -22.71 26.84
C GLU A 70 -1.33 -22.98 27.42
N LEU A 71 -0.36 -22.14 27.05
CA LEU A 71 1.00 -22.19 27.57
C LEU A 71 1.21 -20.94 28.43
N HIS A 72 1.89 -21.11 29.56
CA HIS A 72 2.30 -19.96 30.35
C HIS A 72 3.24 -19.07 29.52
N VAL A 73 3.02 -17.76 29.58
CA VAL A 73 3.85 -16.76 28.90
C VAL A 73 5.31 -16.92 29.32
N TRP A 74 5.55 -17.10 30.62
CA TRP A 74 6.84 -17.51 31.15
C TRP A 74 6.89 -19.03 31.33
N PRO A 75 7.95 -19.72 30.84
CA PRO A 75 9.09 -19.17 30.13
C PRO A 75 8.96 -19.25 28.60
N TYR A 76 7.88 -19.84 28.06
CA TYR A 76 7.80 -20.23 26.66
C TYR A 76 7.85 -19.04 25.69
N LEU A 77 6.95 -18.07 25.85
CA LEU A 77 6.91 -16.90 24.98
C LEU A 77 8.08 -15.96 25.28
N VAL A 78 8.35 -15.69 26.57
CA VAL A 78 9.39 -14.74 26.98
C VAL A 78 10.79 -15.17 26.51
N ARG A 79 11.11 -16.47 26.49
CA ARG A 79 12.41 -16.94 25.95
C ARG A 79 12.56 -16.65 24.46
N VAL A 80 11.49 -16.84 23.69
CA VAL A 80 11.50 -16.59 22.23
C VAL A 80 11.62 -15.09 21.95
N GLU A 81 10.83 -14.27 22.66
CA GLU A 81 10.88 -12.81 22.53
C GLU A 81 12.22 -12.23 22.99
N PHE A 82 12.78 -12.74 24.10
CA PHE A 82 14.10 -12.33 24.57
C PHE A 82 15.18 -12.68 23.55
N LEU A 83 15.18 -13.89 23.00
CA LEU A 83 16.13 -14.28 21.95
C LEU A 83 15.99 -13.39 20.70
N ALA A 84 14.75 -13.11 20.27
CA ALA A 84 14.49 -12.21 19.15
C ALA A 84 15.01 -10.79 19.45
N ALA A 85 14.79 -10.28 20.67
CA ALA A 85 15.28 -8.98 21.10
C ALA A 85 16.82 -8.92 21.08
N VAL A 86 17.52 -9.96 21.58
CA VAL A 86 18.99 -10.04 21.50
C VAL A 86 19.45 -10.04 20.04
N ILE A 87 18.84 -10.86 19.18
CA ILE A 87 19.21 -10.95 17.75
C ILE A 87 19.00 -9.59 17.06
N VAL A 88 17.83 -8.97 17.22
CA VAL A 88 17.53 -7.66 16.62
C VAL A 88 18.48 -6.58 17.16
N THR A 89 18.79 -6.61 18.45
CA THR A 89 19.75 -5.67 19.07
C THR A 89 21.14 -5.81 18.45
N VAL A 90 21.64 -7.04 18.29
CA VAL A 90 22.93 -7.30 17.63
C VAL A 90 22.91 -6.80 16.17
N ILE A 91 21.84 -7.08 15.43
CA ILE A 91 21.68 -6.59 14.04
C ILE A 91 21.71 -5.06 13.99
N LEU A 92 20.97 -4.38 14.87
CA LEU A 92 20.94 -2.92 14.93
C LEU A 92 22.28 -2.31 15.36
N PHE A 93 23.01 -2.95 16.27
CA PHE A 93 24.36 -2.52 16.65
C PHE A 93 25.34 -2.62 15.48
N VAL A 94 25.36 -3.76 14.77
CA VAL A 94 26.21 -3.93 13.59
C VAL A 94 25.82 -2.90 12.52
N TRP A 95 24.52 -2.70 12.27
CA TRP A 95 24.04 -1.69 11.33
C TRP A 95 24.52 -0.29 11.72
N SER A 96 24.35 0.11 12.98
CA SER A 96 24.73 1.44 13.47
C SER A 96 26.24 1.72 13.42
N ILE A 97 27.08 0.69 13.47
CA ILE A 97 28.55 0.84 13.38
C ILE A 97 29.00 0.87 11.92
N THR A 98 28.30 0.16 11.03
CA THR A 98 28.71 -0.01 9.62
C THR A 98 28.15 1.05 8.69
N LEU A 99 27.04 1.72 9.07
CA LEU A 99 26.33 2.66 8.23
C LEU A 99 26.09 3.97 8.96
N ASP A 100 26.67 5.04 8.43
CA ASP A 100 26.48 6.38 8.97
C ASP A 100 25.03 6.84 8.81
N ALA A 101 24.52 7.52 9.84
CA ALA A 101 23.21 8.14 9.78
C ALA A 101 23.23 9.25 8.71
N PRO A 102 22.18 9.38 7.86
CA PRO A 102 22.09 10.41 6.84
C PRO A 102 21.71 11.76 7.49
N LEU A 103 22.56 12.28 8.35
CA LEU A 103 22.39 13.57 9.01
C LEU A 103 22.99 14.67 8.13
N GLU A 104 22.17 15.67 7.83
CA GLU A 104 22.58 16.87 7.11
C GLU A 104 23.28 17.88 8.04
N GLU A 105 23.87 18.91 7.44
CA GLU A 105 24.42 20.06 8.17
C GLU A 105 23.37 20.77 9.04
N PRO A 106 23.79 21.55 10.06
CA PRO A 106 22.88 22.37 10.86
C PRO A 106 21.95 23.23 9.99
N ALA A 107 20.67 23.30 10.38
CA ALA A 107 19.63 23.95 9.59
C ALA A 107 19.99 25.41 9.25
N ASN A 108 19.95 25.72 7.94
CA ASN A 108 20.18 27.07 7.42
C ASN A 108 18.91 27.60 6.76
N PRO A 109 18.24 28.62 7.33
CA PRO A 109 17.01 29.20 6.76
C PRO A 109 17.19 29.80 5.36
N ASN A 110 18.42 30.12 4.97
CA ASN A 110 18.73 30.72 3.66
C ASN A 110 19.06 29.68 2.58
N LEU A 111 19.05 28.38 2.91
CA LEU A 111 19.37 27.29 1.99
C LEU A 111 18.23 26.26 1.97
N THR A 112 17.56 26.12 0.84
CA THR A 112 16.65 25.00 0.59
C THR A 112 17.40 23.90 -0.14
N MET A 113 17.49 22.72 0.48
CA MET A 113 18.11 21.55 -0.12
C MET A 113 17.37 21.09 -1.38
N ASN A 114 18.12 20.67 -2.41
CA ASN A 114 17.58 20.10 -3.63
C ASN A 114 18.30 18.79 -3.98
N PRO A 115 17.62 17.63 -3.97
CA PRO A 115 16.22 17.43 -3.57
C PRO A 115 16.06 17.43 -2.03
N SER A 116 14.93 17.95 -1.54
CA SER A 116 14.50 17.71 -0.16
C SER A 116 13.84 16.33 -0.09
N LYS A 117 14.58 15.33 0.39
CA LYS A 117 14.12 13.95 0.47
C LYS A 117 13.68 13.62 1.90
N ALA A 118 12.49 13.03 2.04
CA ALA A 118 12.00 12.53 3.32
C ALA A 118 12.70 11.20 3.66
N PRO A 119 12.79 10.85 4.96
CA PRO A 119 13.28 9.53 5.37
C PRO A 119 12.55 8.40 4.65
N TRP A 120 13.24 7.28 4.40
CA TRP A 120 12.75 6.16 3.58
C TRP A 120 11.34 5.66 3.93
N TYR A 121 10.93 5.68 5.20
CA TYR A 121 9.60 5.25 5.66
C TYR A 121 8.47 6.23 5.30
N PHE A 122 8.79 7.48 4.94
CA PHE A 122 7.86 8.47 4.41
C PHE A 122 7.94 8.66 2.90
N LEU A 123 8.82 7.95 2.21
CA LEU A 123 9.05 8.15 0.79
C LEU A 123 7.80 7.90 -0.06
N GLY A 124 6.97 6.94 0.32
CA GLY A 124 5.68 6.70 -0.32
C GLY A 124 4.71 7.89 -0.18
N LEU A 125 4.65 8.51 1.01
CA LEU A 125 3.87 9.73 1.22
C LEU A 125 4.42 10.92 0.44
N GLN A 126 5.75 11.05 0.39
CA GLN A 126 6.39 12.10 -0.39
C GLN A 126 6.05 11.98 -1.87
N GLU A 127 6.10 10.76 -2.42
CA GLU A 127 5.73 10.54 -3.81
C GLU A 127 4.25 10.85 -4.07
N MET A 128 3.37 10.63 -3.08
CA MET A 128 1.96 11.02 -3.16
C MET A 128 1.75 12.55 -3.29
N LEU A 129 2.66 13.38 -2.75
CA LEU A 129 2.60 14.85 -2.87
C LEU A 129 2.79 15.36 -4.31
N VAL A 130 3.31 14.53 -5.22
CA VAL A 130 3.41 14.90 -6.64
C VAL A 130 2.04 14.84 -7.32
N TYR A 131 1.14 13.99 -6.83
CA TYR A 131 -0.14 13.69 -7.46
C TYR A 131 -1.30 14.49 -6.87
N PHE A 132 -1.24 14.80 -5.57
CA PHE A 132 -2.30 15.52 -4.86
C PHE A 132 -1.79 16.83 -4.27
N ASP A 133 -2.71 17.76 -3.99
CA ASP A 133 -2.36 18.96 -3.24
C ASP A 133 -1.81 18.59 -1.85
N PRO A 134 -0.87 19.39 -1.28
CA PRO A 134 -0.13 19.00 -0.08
C PRO A 134 -0.98 18.62 1.13
N TRP A 135 -2.13 19.28 1.33
CA TRP A 135 -3.01 18.99 2.46
C TRP A 135 -3.82 17.68 2.26
N ILE A 136 -4.18 17.35 1.01
CA ILE A 136 -4.87 16.08 0.70
C ILE A 136 -3.90 14.92 0.91
N ALA A 137 -2.70 15.02 0.35
CA ALA A 137 -1.70 13.97 0.49
C ALA A 137 -1.10 13.89 1.90
N GLY A 138 -0.86 15.01 2.56
CA GLY A 138 -0.20 15.07 3.86
C GLY A 138 -1.13 14.86 5.06
N VAL A 139 -2.43 15.19 4.94
CA VAL A 139 -3.37 15.17 6.07
C VAL A 139 -4.56 14.26 5.81
N VAL A 140 -5.32 14.52 4.73
CA VAL A 140 -6.59 13.80 4.49
C VAL A 140 -6.35 12.32 4.21
N MET A 141 -5.48 11.98 3.25
CA MET A 141 -5.22 10.60 2.86
C MET A 141 -4.67 9.75 4.01
N PRO A 142 -3.64 10.19 4.77
CA PRO A 142 -3.19 9.48 5.97
C PRO A 142 -4.30 9.32 7.02
N SER A 143 -5.11 10.35 7.24
CA SER A 143 -6.22 10.28 8.20
C SER A 143 -7.27 9.26 7.77
N LEU A 144 -7.62 9.23 6.48
CA LEU A 144 -8.54 8.24 5.92
C LEU A 144 -7.98 6.82 5.99
N ILE A 145 -6.68 6.62 5.76
CA ILE A 145 -6.02 5.32 5.94
C ILE A 145 -6.14 4.87 7.40
N MET A 146 -5.83 5.76 8.35
CA MET A 146 -5.90 5.44 9.79
C MET A 146 -7.32 5.12 10.25
N VAL A 147 -8.30 5.95 9.88
CA VAL A 147 -9.72 5.69 10.20
C VAL A 147 -10.19 4.41 9.51
N GLY A 148 -9.81 4.18 8.26
CA GLY A 148 -10.11 2.94 7.54
C GLY A 148 -9.58 1.71 8.28
N LEU A 149 -8.35 1.78 8.82
CA LEU A 149 -7.76 0.71 9.63
C LEU A 149 -8.54 0.45 10.92
N MET A 150 -9.01 1.51 11.59
CA MET A 150 -9.87 1.39 12.78
C MET A 150 -11.25 0.81 12.46
N VAL A 151 -11.76 1.07 11.26
CA VAL A 151 -13.08 0.62 10.80
C VAL A 151 -13.08 -0.84 10.33
N PHE A 152 -11.94 -1.39 9.89
CA PHE A 152 -11.87 -2.76 9.33
C PHE A 152 -12.53 -3.85 10.19
N PRO A 153 -12.32 -3.93 11.52
CA PRO A 153 -12.96 -4.95 12.35
C PRO A 153 -14.50 -4.90 12.36
N TYR A 154 -15.08 -3.74 12.05
CA TYR A 154 -16.53 -3.54 12.03
C TYR A 154 -17.15 -3.81 10.67
N VAL A 155 -16.35 -3.78 9.60
CA VAL A 155 -16.80 -3.97 8.21
C VAL A 155 -16.56 -5.41 7.75
N ASP A 156 -15.48 -6.05 8.20
CA ASP A 156 -15.18 -7.44 7.88
C ASP A 156 -15.92 -8.41 8.80
N SER A 157 -16.94 -9.08 8.26
CA SER A 157 -17.75 -10.06 8.97
C SER A 157 -17.29 -11.51 8.76
N ASN A 158 -16.18 -11.75 8.05
CA ASN A 158 -15.71 -13.10 7.76
C ASN A 158 -14.97 -13.70 8.98
N PRO A 159 -15.46 -14.80 9.59
CA PRO A 159 -14.76 -15.44 10.70
C PRO A 159 -13.65 -16.41 10.24
N LEU A 160 -13.59 -16.76 8.96
CA LEU A 160 -12.63 -17.72 8.41
C LEU A 160 -11.27 -17.05 8.20
N GLY A 161 -10.18 -17.82 8.08
CA GLY A 161 -8.82 -17.28 7.91
C GLY A 161 -8.25 -16.49 9.10
N ASN A 162 -8.86 -16.59 10.29
CA ASN A 162 -8.32 -16.03 11.51
C ASN A 162 -7.33 -17.01 12.15
N GLY A 163 -6.07 -16.60 12.30
CA GLY A 163 -5.02 -17.41 12.95
C GLY A 163 -4.30 -18.43 12.06
N TYR A 164 -4.57 -18.43 10.76
CA TYR A 164 -3.84 -19.22 9.76
C TYR A 164 -3.88 -18.55 8.38
N TYR A 165 -2.89 -18.83 7.56
CA TYR A 165 -2.83 -18.33 6.18
C TYR A 165 -3.80 -19.10 5.27
N THR A 166 -4.63 -18.40 4.50
CA THR A 166 -5.53 -18.98 3.49
C THR A 166 -5.72 -17.95 2.38
N TRP A 167 -5.73 -18.38 1.12
CA TRP A 167 -6.09 -17.50 0.00
C TRP A 167 -7.55 -17.72 -0.38
N LYS A 168 -8.02 -18.98 -0.44
CA LYS A 168 -9.37 -19.33 -0.90
C LYS A 168 -10.49 -18.70 -0.09
N GLN A 169 -10.34 -18.59 1.24
CA GLN A 169 -11.41 -18.12 2.13
C GLN A 169 -11.48 -16.59 2.27
N ARG A 170 -10.50 -15.85 1.72
CA ARG A 170 -10.41 -14.38 1.83
C ARG A 170 -9.87 -13.75 0.54
N LYS A 171 -10.20 -14.31 -0.62
CA LYS A 171 -9.61 -13.90 -1.91
C LYS A 171 -9.79 -12.41 -2.16
N PHE A 172 -11.00 -11.91 -1.92
CA PHE A 172 -11.29 -10.49 -2.13
C PHE A 172 -10.51 -9.62 -1.16
N SER A 173 -10.66 -9.83 0.15
CA SER A 173 -10.00 -9.00 1.17
C SER A 173 -8.47 -9.01 1.07
N LEU A 174 -7.86 -10.19 0.89
CA LEU A 174 -6.41 -10.32 0.73
C LEU A 174 -5.92 -9.74 -0.60
N GLY A 175 -6.67 -9.92 -1.69
CA GLY A 175 -6.35 -9.33 -2.98
C GLY A 175 -6.31 -7.80 -2.90
N MET A 176 -7.33 -7.20 -2.30
CA MET A 176 -7.41 -5.75 -2.10
C MET A 176 -6.29 -5.21 -1.22
N PHE A 177 -5.98 -5.90 -0.11
CA PHE A 177 -4.85 -5.57 0.75
C PHE A 177 -3.53 -5.64 -0.02
N CYS A 178 -3.30 -6.71 -0.80
CA CYS A 178 -2.08 -6.87 -1.58
C CYS A 178 -1.94 -5.79 -2.65
N ILE A 179 -3.01 -5.40 -3.35
CA ILE A 179 -2.98 -4.30 -4.33
C ILE A 179 -2.53 -3.00 -3.65
N GLY A 180 -3.08 -2.68 -2.48
CA GLY A 180 -2.75 -1.44 -1.76
C GLY A 180 -1.33 -1.45 -1.24
N TRP A 181 -0.94 -2.56 -0.65
CA TRP A 181 0.41 -2.77 -0.15
C TRP A 181 1.48 -2.72 -1.25
N ILE A 182 1.23 -3.37 -2.40
CA ILE A 182 2.12 -3.32 -3.57
C ILE A 182 2.15 -1.89 -4.13
N THR A 183 1.01 -1.20 -4.22
CA THR A 183 0.98 0.21 -4.65
C THR A 183 1.85 1.08 -3.75
N TRP A 184 1.80 0.87 -2.44
CA TRP A 184 2.65 1.60 -1.49
C TRP A 184 4.15 1.33 -1.71
N ILE A 185 4.52 0.06 -1.89
CA ILE A 185 5.90 -0.33 -2.21
C ILE A 185 6.35 0.28 -3.54
N LEU A 186 5.47 0.30 -4.55
CA LEU A 186 5.75 0.94 -5.84
C LEU A 186 6.04 2.43 -5.68
N LEU A 187 5.30 3.16 -4.85
CA LEU A 187 5.59 4.57 -4.58
C LEU A 187 6.98 4.77 -3.96
N ILE A 188 7.38 3.91 -3.02
CA ILE A 188 8.72 3.93 -2.42
C ILE A 188 9.79 3.65 -3.49
N ILE A 189 9.57 2.65 -4.35
CA ILE A 189 10.50 2.32 -5.45
C ILE A 189 10.61 3.48 -6.43
N ILE A 190 9.49 4.10 -6.83
CA ILE A 190 9.46 5.28 -7.70
C ILE A 190 10.28 6.41 -7.07
N GLY A 191 10.00 6.75 -5.80
CA GLY A 191 10.71 7.79 -5.07
C GLY A 191 12.22 7.54 -4.91
N THR A 192 12.67 6.29 -4.99
CA THR A 192 14.09 5.93 -4.80
C THR A 192 14.86 5.82 -6.10
N PHE A 193 14.29 5.16 -7.10
CA PHE A 193 15.01 4.73 -8.30
C PHE A 193 14.59 5.51 -9.57
N ILE A 194 13.45 6.19 -9.54
CA ILE A 194 12.90 6.91 -10.69
C ILE A 194 12.96 8.43 -10.47
N ARG A 195 12.75 8.90 -9.23
CA ARG A 195 12.86 10.31 -8.85
C ARG A 195 14.32 10.71 -8.64
N GLY A 196 14.84 11.52 -9.55
CA GLY A 196 16.20 12.06 -9.49
C GLY A 196 16.29 13.44 -8.83
N PRO A 197 17.35 14.20 -9.13
CA PRO A 197 17.51 15.59 -8.67
C PRO A 197 16.27 16.44 -9.00
N GLY A 198 15.86 17.34 -8.10
CA GLY A 198 14.64 18.13 -8.28
C GLY A 198 13.32 17.35 -8.19
N TRP A 199 13.35 16.08 -7.76
CA TRP A 199 12.19 15.18 -7.81
C TRP A 199 11.65 14.94 -9.22
N ILE A 200 12.53 15.07 -10.22
CA ILE A 200 12.21 14.89 -11.63
C ILE A 200 12.10 13.40 -11.96
N TRP A 201 11.19 13.06 -12.87
CA TRP A 201 10.99 11.69 -13.34
C TRP A 201 12.03 11.30 -14.39
N PHE A 202 12.82 10.26 -14.10
CA PHE A 202 13.73 9.63 -15.05
C PHE A 202 13.30 8.20 -15.31
N TRP A 203 13.07 7.84 -16.58
CA TRP A 203 12.66 6.48 -16.92
C TRP A 203 13.76 5.47 -16.57
N PRO A 204 13.40 4.23 -16.19
CA PRO A 204 14.38 3.17 -16.00
C PRO A 204 15.28 3.05 -17.23
N GLY A 205 16.60 3.10 -17.02
CA GLY A 205 17.56 3.11 -18.11
C GLY A 205 18.01 4.49 -18.57
N GLN A 206 17.43 5.59 -18.10
CA GLN A 206 17.98 6.94 -18.25
C GLN A 206 19.01 7.24 -17.15
N THR A 207 19.99 8.10 -17.43
CA THR A 207 20.93 8.60 -16.42
C THR A 207 20.39 9.89 -15.84
N TRP A 208 20.44 10.06 -14.51
CA TRP A 208 19.98 11.31 -13.90
C TRP A 208 20.95 12.45 -14.21
N ASP A 209 20.42 13.49 -14.84
CA ASP A 209 21.10 14.75 -15.07
C ASP A 209 20.73 15.74 -13.95
N HIS A 210 21.73 16.31 -13.30
CA HIS A 210 21.54 17.24 -12.18
C HIS A 210 21.15 18.64 -12.64
N ASN A 211 21.40 18.96 -13.92
CA ASN A 211 21.08 20.26 -14.52
C ASN A 211 19.76 20.22 -15.31
N ALA A 212 19.10 19.06 -15.36
CA ALA A 212 17.82 18.94 -16.04
C ALA A 212 16.76 19.81 -15.34
N VAL A 213 16.12 20.68 -16.11
CA VAL A 213 14.95 21.46 -15.67
C VAL A 213 13.79 21.06 -16.55
N VAL A 214 12.79 20.40 -15.96
CA VAL A 214 11.59 19.97 -16.67
C VAL A 214 10.45 20.94 -16.38
N PHE A 215 9.87 21.49 -17.45
CA PHE A 215 8.68 22.32 -17.38
C PHE A 215 7.45 21.49 -17.71
N ASP A 216 6.94 20.74 -16.73
CA ASP A 216 5.69 20.01 -16.90
C ASP A 216 4.53 20.99 -17.07
N LYS A 217 3.90 20.95 -18.25
CA LYS A 217 2.66 21.70 -18.49
C LYS A 217 1.54 21.06 -17.69
N ASN A 218 1.26 21.60 -16.52
CA ASN A 218 0.07 21.25 -15.74
C ASN A 218 -1.18 21.63 -16.54
N ARG A 219 -2.01 20.63 -16.87
CA ARG A 219 -3.31 20.86 -17.48
C ARG A 219 -4.39 20.38 -16.55
N ASP A 220 -5.49 21.12 -16.50
CA ASP A 220 -6.67 20.66 -15.80
C ASP A 220 -7.57 19.93 -16.79
N LEU A 221 -8.29 18.93 -16.31
CA LEU A 221 -9.13 18.09 -17.16
C LEU A 221 -10.20 18.92 -17.89
N HIS A 222 -10.74 19.94 -17.24
CA HIS A 222 -11.75 20.83 -17.81
C HIS A 222 -11.20 21.74 -18.94
N ASP A 223 -9.89 22.03 -18.93
CA ASP A 223 -9.25 22.83 -19.98
C ASP A 223 -9.20 22.08 -21.32
N LEU A 224 -9.14 20.75 -21.29
CA LEU A 224 -9.19 19.92 -22.50
C LEU A 224 -10.51 20.05 -23.26
N LEU A 225 -11.58 20.44 -22.57
CA LEU A 225 -12.91 20.65 -23.13
C LEU A 225 -13.23 22.15 -23.30
N GLY A 226 -12.27 23.05 -23.03
CA GLY A 226 -12.46 24.50 -23.15
C GLY A 226 -13.45 25.09 -22.14
N ILE A 227 -13.70 24.42 -21.02
CA ILE A 227 -14.68 24.86 -20.01
C ILE A 227 -14.05 25.95 -19.14
N THR A 228 -14.42 27.22 -19.35
CA THR A 228 -13.82 28.35 -18.62
C THR A 228 -14.69 28.88 -17.49
N SER A 229 -16.01 28.68 -17.52
CA SER A 229 -16.92 29.24 -16.52
C SER A 229 -16.89 28.48 -15.19
N ALA A 230 -16.78 29.20 -14.07
CA ALA A 230 -16.61 28.60 -12.74
C ALA A 230 -17.73 27.60 -12.34
N PRO A 231 -19.02 27.88 -12.59
CA PRO A 231 -20.08 26.91 -12.30
C PRO A 231 -19.96 25.63 -13.13
N MET A 232 -19.56 25.75 -14.40
CA MET A 232 -19.40 24.59 -15.27
C MET A 232 -18.16 23.77 -14.90
N LYS A 233 -17.07 24.40 -14.45
CA LYS A 233 -15.90 23.68 -13.89
C LYS A 233 -16.30 22.83 -12.68
N PHE A 234 -17.12 23.39 -11.80
CA PHE A 234 -17.61 22.69 -10.62
C PHE A 234 -18.50 21.50 -10.98
N ILE A 235 -19.50 21.70 -11.85
CA ILE A 235 -20.41 20.64 -12.30
C ILE A 235 -19.64 19.55 -13.06
N PHE A 236 -18.72 19.93 -13.93
CA PHE A 236 -17.88 18.99 -14.67
C PHE A 236 -17.05 18.11 -13.73
N GLY A 237 -16.32 18.72 -12.79
CA GLY A 237 -15.53 17.97 -11.82
C GLY A 237 -16.39 17.05 -10.95
N MET A 238 -17.58 17.51 -10.51
CA MET A 238 -18.54 16.70 -9.78
C MET A 238 -19.01 15.49 -10.59
N ILE A 239 -19.33 15.68 -11.87
CA ILE A 239 -19.75 14.59 -12.76
C ILE A 239 -18.59 13.60 -12.95
N VAL A 240 -17.37 14.07 -13.22
CA VAL A 240 -16.22 13.18 -13.45
C VAL A 240 -15.89 12.36 -12.21
N VAL A 241 -15.83 13.00 -11.03
CA VAL A 241 -15.56 12.30 -9.77
C VAL A 241 -16.73 11.39 -9.40
N GLY A 242 -17.98 11.82 -9.58
CA GLY A 242 -19.16 10.99 -9.37
C GLY A 242 -19.18 9.75 -10.27
N LEU A 243 -18.83 9.90 -11.55
CA LEU A 243 -18.69 8.79 -12.49
C LEU A 243 -17.54 7.86 -12.09
N PHE A 244 -16.41 8.40 -11.66
CA PHE A 244 -15.29 7.59 -11.16
C PHE A 244 -15.72 6.74 -9.94
N PHE A 245 -16.39 7.34 -8.96
CA PHE A 245 -16.91 6.62 -7.81
C PHE A 245 -17.96 5.57 -8.21
N ALA A 246 -18.88 5.90 -9.11
CA ALA A 246 -19.89 4.95 -9.59
C ALA A 246 -19.26 3.76 -10.34
N LEU A 247 -18.32 4.02 -11.26
CA LEU A 247 -17.63 2.97 -12.03
C LEU A 247 -16.77 2.08 -11.12
N CYS A 248 -16.01 2.67 -10.20
CA CYS A 248 -15.21 1.91 -9.23
C CYS A 248 -16.10 1.12 -8.27
N ALA A 249 -17.24 1.67 -7.83
CA ALA A 249 -18.19 0.94 -6.99
C ALA A 249 -18.80 -0.25 -7.73
N LEU A 250 -19.17 -0.10 -9.00
CA LEU A 250 -19.67 -1.19 -9.84
C LEU A 250 -18.59 -2.26 -10.07
N LEU A 251 -17.35 -1.85 -10.32
CA LEU A 251 -16.21 -2.75 -10.45
C LEU A 251 -15.99 -3.55 -9.15
N LEU A 252 -15.96 -2.87 -8.01
CA LEU A 252 -15.79 -3.52 -6.71
C LEU A 252 -16.94 -4.46 -6.38
N HIS A 253 -18.17 -4.05 -6.66
CA HIS A 253 -19.34 -4.90 -6.50
C HIS A 253 -19.22 -6.17 -7.37
N LYS A 254 -18.79 -6.03 -8.62
CA LYS A 254 -18.54 -7.15 -9.52
C LYS A 254 -17.43 -8.07 -8.99
N LEU A 255 -16.35 -7.51 -8.44
CA LEU A 255 -15.27 -8.29 -7.84
C LEU A 255 -15.73 -9.05 -6.58
N MET A 256 -16.53 -8.44 -5.72
CA MET A 256 -17.12 -9.09 -4.55
C MET A 256 -18.12 -10.18 -4.91
N THR A 257 -18.88 -10.00 -5.99
CA THR A 257 -19.91 -10.96 -6.43
C THR A 257 -19.35 -12.03 -7.39
N TRP A 258 -18.06 -11.98 -7.72
CA TRP A 258 -17.41 -12.92 -8.63
C TRP A 258 -17.46 -14.37 -8.13
N ASN A 259 -17.28 -14.57 -6.81
CA ASN A 259 -17.27 -15.90 -6.20
C ASN A 259 -18.54 -16.11 -5.36
N ASP A 260 -19.11 -17.31 -5.42
CA ASP A 260 -20.30 -17.66 -4.63
C ASP A 260 -20.10 -17.52 -3.12
N PHE A 261 -18.88 -17.79 -2.65
CA PHE A 261 -18.50 -17.60 -1.24
C PHE A 261 -18.59 -16.14 -0.82
N GLU A 262 -17.97 -15.24 -1.59
CA GLU A 262 -17.95 -13.80 -1.31
C GLU A 262 -19.34 -13.18 -1.49
N LYS A 263 -20.14 -13.69 -2.44
CA LYS A 263 -21.55 -13.32 -2.60
C LYS A 263 -22.38 -13.65 -1.35
N LYS A 264 -22.17 -14.83 -0.74
CA LYS A 264 -22.82 -15.20 0.53
C LYS A 264 -22.35 -14.32 1.70
N LEU A 265 -21.08 -13.91 1.70
CA LEU A 265 -20.56 -12.98 2.70
C LEU A 265 -21.22 -11.61 2.55
N LEU A 266 -21.31 -11.08 1.34
CA LEU A 266 -21.93 -9.79 1.02
C LEU A 266 -23.41 -9.74 1.42
N GLN A 267 -24.14 -10.85 1.28
CA GLN A 267 -25.54 -10.95 1.74
C GLN A 267 -25.70 -10.80 3.26
N ARG A 268 -24.64 -11.04 4.04
CA ARG A 268 -24.61 -10.85 5.49
C ARG A 268 -24.08 -9.48 5.89
N THR A 269 -23.58 -8.70 4.94
CA THR A 269 -23.07 -7.36 5.17
C THR A 269 -24.21 -6.35 5.10
N SER A 270 -24.31 -5.49 6.12
CA SER A 270 -25.28 -4.39 6.10
C SER A 270 -24.95 -3.37 5.01
N LEU A 271 -25.96 -2.61 4.58
CA LEU A 271 -25.75 -1.53 3.60
C LEU A 271 -24.72 -0.51 4.08
N LEU A 272 -24.72 -0.16 5.37
CA LEU A 272 -23.76 0.78 5.95
C LEU A 272 -22.33 0.24 5.83
N GLN A 273 -22.07 -0.99 6.28
CA GLN A 273 -20.75 -1.63 6.16
C GLN A 273 -20.28 -1.68 4.70
N TYR A 274 -21.18 -2.01 3.78
CA TYR A 274 -20.89 -2.06 2.35
C TYR A 274 -20.52 -0.67 1.79
N MET A 275 -21.30 0.37 2.09
CA MET A 275 -21.02 1.75 1.66
C MET A 275 -19.72 2.28 2.27
N THR A 276 -19.49 2.03 3.56
CA THR A 276 -18.25 2.40 4.24
C THR A 276 -17.04 1.71 3.60
N PHE A 277 -17.13 0.41 3.32
CA PHE A 277 -16.08 -0.30 2.60
C PHE A 277 -15.81 0.33 1.22
N GLN A 278 -16.86 0.55 0.44
CA GLN A 278 -16.76 1.11 -0.91
C GLN A 278 -16.08 2.47 -0.89
N PHE A 279 -16.47 3.35 0.04
CA PHE A 279 -15.87 4.67 0.20
C PHE A 279 -14.35 4.58 0.47
N PHE A 280 -13.92 3.79 1.46
CA PHE A 280 -12.49 3.66 1.78
C PHE A 280 -11.71 2.97 0.66
N ALA A 281 -12.25 1.89 0.09
CA ALA A 281 -11.61 1.18 -1.01
C ALA A 281 -11.41 2.10 -2.21
N ILE A 282 -12.44 2.82 -2.66
CA ILE A 282 -12.34 3.71 -3.82
C ILE A 282 -11.35 4.85 -3.54
N THR A 283 -11.48 5.52 -2.39
CA THR A 283 -10.72 6.73 -2.07
C THR A 283 -9.25 6.42 -1.80
N VAL A 284 -8.94 5.38 -1.03
CA VAL A 284 -7.55 5.06 -0.66
C VAL A 284 -6.88 4.20 -1.72
N LEU A 285 -7.57 3.19 -2.24
CA LEU A 285 -6.95 2.19 -3.11
C LEU A 285 -6.97 2.56 -4.59
N PHE A 286 -8.08 3.10 -5.10
CA PHE A 286 -8.23 3.36 -6.54
C PHE A 286 -7.86 4.78 -6.93
N ALA A 287 -8.15 5.77 -6.08
CA ALA A 287 -7.91 7.18 -6.42
C ALA A 287 -6.43 7.45 -6.66
N LEU A 288 -5.54 6.88 -5.85
CA LEU A 288 -4.09 7.08 -5.96
C LEU A 288 -3.52 6.53 -7.28
N PRO A 289 -3.71 5.24 -7.66
CA PRO A 289 -3.29 4.75 -8.97
C PRO A 289 -3.92 5.50 -10.14
N ALA A 290 -5.21 5.86 -10.04
CA ALA A 290 -5.88 6.63 -11.09
C ALA A 290 -5.22 8.00 -11.28
N LYS A 291 -4.93 8.70 -10.19
CA LYS A 291 -4.22 10.00 -10.20
C LYS A 291 -2.79 9.88 -10.69
N LEU A 292 -2.08 8.81 -10.33
CA LEU A 292 -0.74 8.52 -10.84
C LEU A 292 -0.77 8.34 -12.37
N ILE A 293 -1.73 7.58 -12.91
CA ILE A 293 -1.88 7.38 -14.36
C ILE A 293 -2.25 8.71 -15.05
N LEU A 294 -3.21 9.46 -14.51
CA LEU A 294 -3.60 10.76 -15.06
C LEU A 294 -2.43 11.75 -15.12
N ARG A 295 -1.59 11.75 -14.08
CA ARG A 295 -0.41 12.60 -14.01
C ARG A 295 0.65 12.18 -15.02
N LEU A 296 1.03 10.90 -15.03
CA LEU A 296 2.16 10.41 -15.82
C LEU A 296 1.85 10.23 -17.31
N ALA A 297 0.64 9.76 -17.65
CA ALA A 297 0.27 9.47 -19.04
C ALA A 297 -0.35 10.68 -19.75
N PHE A 298 -1.05 11.55 -19.03
CA PHE A 298 -1.85 12.63 -19.65
C PHE A 298 -1.49 14.04 -19.16
N ASN A 299 -0.54 14.18 -18.23
CA ASN A 299 -0.16 15.46 -17.61
C ASN A 299 -1.34 16.23 -16.98
N ILE A 300 -2.36 15.49 -16.54
CA ILE A 300 -3.53 16.07 -15.89
C ILE A 300 -3.19 16.28 -14.41
N LYS A 301 -3.23 17.53 -13.95
CA LYS A 301 -3.00 17.86 -12.55
C LYS A 301 -4.31 17.78 -11.75
N TYR A 302 -5.34 18.50 -12.19
CA TYR A 302 -6.62 18.55 -11.50
C TYR A 302 -7.77 18.03 -12.38
N VAL A 303 -8.60 17.19 -11.77
CA VAL A 303 -9.85 16.65 -12.31
C VAL A 303 -11.04 17.49 -11.84
N TRP A 304 -11.01 17.96 -10.60
CA TRP A 304 -12.02 18.81 -10.00
C TRP A 304 -11.38 20.03 -9.34
N VAL A 305 -11.66 21.21 -9.89
CA VAL A 305 -11.14 22.50 -9.41
C VAL A 305 -12.28 23.28 -8.77
N THR A 306 -12.09 23.69 -7.52
CA THR A 306 -13.05 24.51 -6.76
C THR A 306 -12.32 25.63 -6.03
N PRO A 307 -13.03 26.66 -5.52
CA PRO A 307 -12.41 27.70 -4.70
C PRO A 307 -11.77 27.18 -3.40
N TRP A 308 -12.17 25.99 -2.92
CA TRP A 308 -11.77 25.45 -1.61
C TRP A 308 -10.77 24.31 -1.72
N PHE A 309 -10.88 23.48 -2.76
CA PHE A 309 -10.01 22.33 -2.98
C PHE A 309 -9.82 22.02 -4.47
N ASN A 310 -8.71 21.35 -4.77
CA ASN A 310 -8.43 20.78 -6.07
C ASN A 310 -8.03 19.32 -5.92
N ILE A 311 -8.65 18.45 -6.73
CA ILE A 311 -8.39 17.01 -6.80
C ILE A 311 -8.08 16.65 -8.23
#